data_AF-S4PA16-F1
#
_entry.id   AF-S4PA16-F1
#
_cell.length_a   1.000
_cell.length_b   1.000
_cell.length_c   1.000
_cell.angle_alpha   90.00
_cell.angle_beta   90.00
_cell.angle_gamma   90.00
#
_symmetry.space_group_name_H-M   'P 1'
#
loop_
_entity.id
_entity.type
_entity.pdbx_description
1 polymer ?
#
loop_
_entity_poly.entity_id
_entity_poly.type
_entity_poly.pdbx_seq_one_letter_code
_entity_poly.pdbx_strand_id
1 'polypeptide(L)'
;TKFGYAWLFFGCRNPKYDFIYEEELNNFLSNGVLNELTTSFSRCGNTESGYVQEAIKQNSEKLAKLILKGAHVYVCGDIKKMAPSVREAITECIATYGDEVNEPEEFIANMIKEKKYLLDIWN
;
A
#
# COMPACT_ATOMS: atom_id res chain seq x y z
N THR A 1 8.17 -19.25 14.88
CA THR A 1 8.41 -17.79 14.98
C THR A 1 7.17 -17.08 14.48
N LYS A 2 6.61 -16.12 15.22
CA LYS A 2 5.40 -15.39 14.80
C LYS A 2 5.86 -14.10 14.10
N PHE A 3 5.57 -13.98 12.81
CA PHE A 3 5.86 -12.76 12.05
C PHE A 3 4.85 -11.66 12.40
N GLY A 4 5.23 -10.40 12.17
CA GLY A 4 4.30 -9.27 12.18
C GLY A 4 3.34 -9.33 11.00
N TYR A 5 2.29 -8.52 11.02
CA TYR A 5 1.34 -8.44 9.92
C TYR A 5 1.99 -7.78 8.69
N ALA A 6 1.92 -8.42 7.53
CA ALA A 6 2.44 -7.93 6.26
C ALA A 6 1.36 -7.91 5.18
N TRP A 7 1.18 -6.75 4.54
CA TRP A 7 0.21 -6.55 3.47
C TRP A 7 0.90 -5.89 2.28
N LEU A 8 0.83 -6.55 1.12
CA LEU A 8 1.37 -6.03 -0.14
C LEU A 8 0.26 -5.48 -1.03
N PHE A 9 0.42 -4.24 -1.46
CA PHE A 9 -0.32 -3.66 -2.58
C PHE A 9 0.55 -3.74 -3.84
N PHE A 10 0.09 -4.46 -4.86
CA PHE A 10 0.82 -4.68 -6.10
C PHE A 10 0.01 -4.18 -7.30
N GLY A 11 0.66 -3.55 -8.27
CA GLY A 11 0.00 -3.02 -9.45
C GLY A 11 0.74 -3.36 -10.74
N CYS A 12 0.00 -3.83 -11.75
CA CYS A 12 0.53 -4.00 -13.10
C CYS A 12 -0.54 -3.68 -14.16
N ARG A 13 -0.28 -3.96 -15.44
CA ARG A 13 -1.25 -3.66 -16.52
C ARG A 13 -2.24 -4.80 -16.69
N ASN A 14 -1.75 -6.03 -16.72
CA ASN A 14 -2.56 -7.20 -16.98
C ASN A 14 -1.97 -8.42 -16.27
N PRO A 15 -2.79 -9.20 -15.54
CA PRO A 15 -2.30 -10.34 -14.78
C PRO A 15 -1.57 -11.36 -15.66
N LYS A 16 -1.98 -11.51 -16.93
CA LYS A 16 -1.40 -12.51 -17.83
C LYS A 16 -0.03 -12.16 -18.40
N TYR A 17 0.37 -10.88 -18.34
CA TYR A 17 1.54 -10.40 -19.08
C TYR A 17 2.62 -9.83 -18.18
N ASP A 18 2.25 -9.11 -17.12
CA ASP A 18 3.21 -8.35 -16.32
C ASP A 18 2.95 -8.43 -14.81
N PHE A 19 2.27 -9.49 -14.36
CA PHE A 19 2.22 -9.83 -12.93
C PHE A 19 3.51 -10.53 -12.52
N ILE A 20 4.54 -9.73 -12.26
CA ILE A 20 5.83 -10.26 -11.82
C ILE A 20 5.68 -11.01 -10.49
N TYR A 21 6.36 -12.17 -10.41
CA TYR A 21 6.36 -13.04 -9.23
C TYR A 21 4.98 -13.52 -8.77
N GLU A 22 4.02 -13.68 -9.69
CA GLU A 22 2.67 -14.11 -9.33
C GLU A 22 2.65 -15.39 -8.50
N GLU A 23 3.39 -16.43 -8.93
CA GLU A 23 3.43 -17.72 -8.23
C GLU A 23 4.04 -17.57 -6.83
N GLU A 24 5.17 -16.86 -6.71
CA GLU A 24 5.86 -16.66 -5.43
C GLU A 24 5.03 -15.81 -4.46
N LEU A 25 4.38 -14.75 -4.93
CA LEU A 25 3.52 -13.90 -4.12
C LEU A 25 2.30 -14.66 -3.60
N ASN A 26 1.67 -15.48 -4.45
CA ASN A 26 0.57 -16.36 -4.03
C ASN A 26 1.05 -17.43 -3.04
N ASN A 27 2.27 -17.96 -3.22
CA ASN A 27 2.87 -18.90 -2.27
C ASN A 27 3.22 -18.23 -0.93
N PHE A 28 3.63 -16.97 -0.91
CA PHE A 28 3.83 -16.22 0.33
C PHE A 28 2.52 -15.96 1.06
N LEU A 29 1.43 -15.70 0.33
CA LEU A 29 0.10 -15.57 0.91
C LEU A 29 -0.39 -16.90 1.51
N SER A 30 -0.27 -18.01 0.76
CA SER A 30 -0.75 -19.32 1.21
C SER A 30 0.00 -19.86 2.44
N ASN A 31 1.30 -19.54 2.56
CA ASN A 31 2.12 -19.94 3.68
C ASN A 31 2.12 -18.93 4.85
N GLY A 32 1.35 -17.83 4.75
CA GLY A 32 1.21 -16.83 5.80
C GLY A 32 2.44 -15.94 6.01
N VAL A 33 3.34 -15.86 5.02
CA VAL A 33 4.43 -14.87 4.99
C VAL A 33 3.85 -13.49 4.69
N LEU A 34 2.95 -13.41 3.71
CA LEU A 34 2.03 -12.29 3.54
C LEU A 34 0.73 -12.64 4.24
N ASN A 35 0.17 -11.70 4.98
CA ASN A 35 -1.19 -11.83 5.48
C ASN A 35 -2.17 -11.49 4.36
N GLU A 36 -1.86 -10.48 3.55
CA GLU A 36 -2.72 -10.00 2.47
C GLU A 36 -1.94 -9.56 1.24
N LEU A 37 -2.54 -9.81 0.08
CA LEU A 37 -2.06 -9.39 -1.22
C LEU A 37 -3.22 -8.73 -1.95
N THR A 38 -3.09 -7.44 -2.23
CA THR A 38 -4.08 -6.66 -2.98
C THR A 38 -3.47 -6.26 -4.32
N THR A 39 -4.10 -6.70 -5.40
CA THR A 39 -3.60 -6.49 -6.77
C THR A 39 -4.49 -5.53 -7.55
N SER A 40 -3.87 -4.60 -8.28
CA SER A 40 -4.56 -3.67 -9.19
C SER A 40 -4.08 -3.87 -10.63
N PHE A 41 -5.00 -3.97 -11.60
CA PHE A 41 -4.67 -4.21 -13.01
C PHE A 41 -5.21 -3.11 -13.94
N SER A 42 -4.35 -2.16 -14.30
CA SER A 42 -4.74 -0.91 -14.98
C SER A 42 -5.29 -1.08 -16.41
N ARG A 43 -5.11 -2.23 -17.06
CA ARG A 43 -5.53 -2.50 -18.44
C ARG A 43 -6.29 -3.82 -18.59
N CYS A 44 -6.95 -4.27 -17.52
CA CYS A 44 -7.84 -5.43 -17.56
C CYS A 44 -9.26 -4.97 -17.26
N GLY A 45 -10.19 -5.23 -18.18
CA GLY A 45 -11.51 -4.58 -18.23
C GLY A 45 -12.51 -4.91 -17.12
N ASN A 46 -12.09 -5.49 -15.99
CA ASN A 46 -12.97 -5.95 -14.90
C ASN A 46 -12.35 -5.81 -13.49
N THR A 47 -11.37 -4.94 -13.27
CA THR A 47 -10.84 -4.72 -11.91
C THR A 47 -11.53 -3.56 -11.21
N GLU A 48 -11.98 -3.78 -9.98
CA GLU A 48 -12.54 -2.75 -9.10
C GLU A 48 -11.53 -1.65 -8.75
N SER A 49 -10.23 -1.93 -8.84
CA SER A 49 -9.14 -0.94 -8.66
C SER A 49 -8.14 -1.02 -9.82
N GLY A 50 -8.06 0.04 -10.62
CA GLY A 50 -7.12 0.13 -11.75
C GLY A 50 -5.67 0.37 -11.32
N TYR A 51 -5.44 1.12 -10.25
CA TYR A 51 -4.12 1.34 -9.67
C TYR A 51 -4.12 1.12 -8.15
N VAL A 52 -2.92 1.17 -7.56
CA VAL A 52 -2.71 0.84 -6.15
C VAL A 52 -3.32 1.88 -5.22
N GLN A 53 -3.35 3.17 -5.60
CA GLN A 53 -3.93 4.21 -4.78
C GLN A 53 -5.45 4.07 -4.63
N GLU A 54 -6.18 3.58 -5.65
CA GLU A 54 -7.61 3.32 -5.51
C GLU A 54 -7.86 2.09 -4.61
N ALA A 55 -7.01 1.06 -4.72
CA ALA A 55 -7.07 -0.10 -3.83
C ALA A 55 -6.79 0.28 -2.37
N ILE A 56 -5.86 1.21 -2.14
CA ILE A 56 -5.60 1.81 -0.82
C ILE A 56 -6.86 2.49 -0.29
N LYS A 57 -7.50 3.35 -1.09
CA LYS A 57 -8.73 4.07 -0.68
C LYS A 57 -9.88 3.11 -0.34
N GLN A 58 -10.04 2.03 -1.10
CA GLN A 58 -11.05 0.99 -0.81
C GLN A 58 -10.80 0.24 0.49
N ASN A 59 -9.55 0.20 0.95
CA ASN A 59 -9.11 -0.48 2.16
C ASN A 59 -8.75 0.50 3.30
N SER A 60 -9.21 1.74 3.18
CA SER A 60 -8.80 2.90 3.97
C SER A 60 -8.91 2.70 5.48
N GLU A 61 -10.05 2.23 5.97
CA GLU A 61 -10.27 2.01 7.41
C GLU A 61 -9.24 1.04 8.00
N LYS A 62 -9.02 -0.08 7.32
CA LYS A 62 -8.11 -1.12 7.80
C LYS A 62 -6.66 -0.68 7.73
N LEU A 63 -6.28 -0.03 6.62
CA LEU A 63 -4.93 0.49 6.44
C LEU A 63 -4.61 1.57 7.49
N ALA A 64 -5.52 2.53 7.71
CA ALA A 64 -5.37 3.55 8.74
C ALA A 64 -5.17 2.91 10.12
N LYS A 65 -6.01 1.94 10.51
CA LYS A 65 -5.86 1.22 11.79
C LYS A 65 -4.50 0.52 11.94
N LEU A 66 -3.92 -0.03 10.87
CA LEU A 66 -2.60 -0.65 10.91
C LEU A 66 -1.51 0.41 11.11
N ILE A 67 -1.58 1.51 10.37
CA ILE A 67 -0.63 2.62 10.46
C ILE A 67 -0.65 3.25 11.86
N LEU A 68 -1.84 3.53 12.41
CA LEU A 68 -2.02 4.10 13.74
C LEU A 68 -1.52 3.16 14.86
N LYS A 69 -1.53 1.85 14.62
CA LYS A 69 -0.92 0.83 15.51
C LYS A 69 0.60 0.70 15.35
N GLY A 70 1.23 1.52 14.52
CA GLY A 70 2.69 1.56 14.34
C GLY A 70 3.21 0.67 13.20
N ALA A 71 2.40 0.37 12.19
CA ALA A 71 2.89 -0.30 10.99
C ALA A 71 3.95 0.54 10.25
N HIS A 72 4.87 -0.16 9.58
CA HIS A 72 5.82 0.46 8.67
C HIS A 72 5.24 0.45 7.25
N VAL A 73 5.41 1.55 6.54
CA VAL A 73 4.98 1.74 5.15
C VAL A 73 6.22 1.82 4.26
N TYR A 74 6.20 1.04 3.19
CA TYR A 74 7.25 1.02 2.17
C TYR A 74 6.59 1.28 0.83
N VAL A 75 7.12 2.22 0.06
CA VAL A 75 6.63 2.52 -1.29
C VAL A 75 7.81 2.44 -2.26
N CYS A 76 7.71 1.52 -3.22
CA CYS A 76 8.74 1.31 -4.23
C CYS A 76 8.17 1.47 -5.64
N GLY A 77 8.91 2.13 -6.54
CA GLY A 77 8.54 2.27 -7.95
C GLY A 77 8.66 3.69 -8.49
N ASP A 78 7.70 4.11 -9.31
CA ASP A 78 7.75 5.38 -10.04
C ASP A 78 7.61 6.61 -9.12
N ILE A 79 8.62 7.48 -9.13
CA ILE A 79 8.66 8.73 -8.36
C ILE A 79 7.69 9.80 -8.89
N LYS A 80 7.37 9.78 -10.19
CA LYS A 80 6.67 10.91 -10.83
C LYS A 80 5.17 10.89 -10.59
N LYS A 81 4.55 9.72 -10.59
CA LYS A 81 3.10 9.55 -10.51
C LYS A 81 2.70 8.65 -9.36
N MET A 82 3.30 7.46 -9.28
CA MET A 82 2.84 6.45 -8.32
C MET A 82 3.08 6.88 -6.87
N ALA A 83 4.31 7.24 -6.51
CA ALA A 83 4.64 7.57 -5.13
C ALA A 83 3.86 8.78 -4.57
N PRO A 84 3.67 9.90 -5.31
CA PRO A 84 2.82 11.00 -4.86
C PRO A 84 1.35 10.57 -4.66
N SER A 85 0.77 9.83 -5.59
CA SER A 85 -0.64 9.38 -5.48
C SER A 85 -0.86 8.38 -4.35
N VAL A 86 0.12 7.52 -4.07
CA VAL A 86 0.07 6.62 -2.89
C VAL A 86 0.13 7.42 -1.60
N ARG A 87 1.03 8.42 -1.51
CA ARG A 87 1.11 9.29 -0.33
C ARG A 87 -0.23 9.99 -0.08
N GLU A 88 -0.78 10.63 -1.10
CA GLU A 88 -2.08 11.32 -1.03
C GLU A 88 -3.19 10.37 -0.55
N ALA A 89 -3.28 9.17 -1.14
CA ALA A 89 -4.28 8.19 -0.74
C ALA A 89 -4.12 7.75 0.72
N ILE A 90 -2.89 7.55 1.20
CA ILE A 90 -2.65 7.20 2.60
C ILE A 90 -3.00 8.36 3.53
N THR A 91 -2.64 9.60 3.17
CA THR A 91 -3.03 10.80 3.94
C THR A 91 -4.55 10.86 4.06
N GLU A 92 -5.30 10.66 2.97
CA GLU A 92 -6.77 10.64 2.99
C GLU A 92 -7.33 9.53 3.90
N CYS A 93 -6.72 8.34 3.89
CA CYS A 93 -7.13 7.24 4.78
C CYS A 93 -6.99 7.63 6.26
N ILE A 94 -5.87 8.27 6.62
CA ILE A 94 -5.63 8.73 8.00
C ILE A 94 -6.58 9.87 8.36
N ALA A 95 -6.80 10.82 7.44
CA ALA A 95 -7.74 11.92 7.65
C ALA A 95 -9.18 11.43 7.89
N THR A 96 -9.56 10.31 7.27
CA THR A 96 -10.93 9.77 7.35
C THR A 96 -11.13 8.84 8.55
N TYR A 97 -10.12 8.08 8.95
CA TYR A 97 -10.25 6.99 9.93
C TYR A 97 -9.29 7.07 11.12
N GLY A 98 -8.49 8.12 11.21
CA GLY A 98 -7.65 8.43 12.37
C GLY A 98 -8.18 9.64 13.11
N ASP A 99 -9.31 9.48 13.80
CA ASP A 99 -10.00 10.56 14.53
C ASP A 99 -9.07 11.27 15.55
N GLU A 100 -8.04 10.58 16.03
CA GLU A 100 -7.02 11.12 16.93
C GLU A 100 -5.93 11.96 16.24
N VAL A 101 -5.87 11.94 14.91
CA VAL A 101 -4.85 12.62 14.10
C VAL A 101 -5.40 13.92 13.53
N ASN A 102 -5.12 15.03 14.22
CA ASN A 102 -5.56 16.36 13.79
C ASN A 102 -4.91 16.83 12.48
N GLU A 103 -3.64 16.46 12.24
CA GLU A 103 -2.83 16.90 11.11
C GLU A 103 -2.24 15.70 10.35
N PRO A 104 -2.99 15.05 9.44
CA PRO A 104 -2.56 13.84 8.74
C PRO A 104 -1.26 13.99 7.94
N GLU A 105 -1.03 15.14 7.31
CA GLU A 105 0.22 15.40 6.58
C GLU A 105 1.42 15.51 7.51
N GLU A 106 1.27 16.15 8.67
CA GLU A 106 2.33 16.22 9.68
C GLU A 106 2.59 14.84 10.28
N PHE A 107 1.54 14.03 10.48
CA PHE A 107 1.68 12.65 10.92
C PHE A 107 2.55 11.83 9.95
N ILE A 108 2.28 11.89 8.63
CA ILE A 108 3.13 11.22 7.64
C ILE A 108 4.55 11.80 7.63
N ALA A 109 4.71 13.12 7.74
CA ALA A 109 6.04 13.74 7.83
C ALA A 109 6.84 13.21 9.04
N ASN A 110 6.18 12.99 10.17
CA ASN A 110 6.80 12.40 11.35
C ASN A 110 7.10 10.92 11.16
N MET A 111 6.24 10.14 10.49
CA MET A 111 6.57 8.75 10.11
C MET A 111 7.84 8.67 9.26
N ILE A 112 8.06 9.62 8.34
CA ILE A 112 9.29 9.67 7.54
C ILE A 112 10.50 9.95 8.43
N LYS A 113 10.42 10.95 9.33
CA LYS A 113 11.49 11.26 10.28
C LYS A 113 11.84 10.06 11.17
N GLU A 114 10.82 9.31 11.58
CA GLU A 114 10.95 8.10 12.40
C GLU A 114 11.34 6.84 11.61
N LYS A 115 11.54 6.95 10.29
CA LYS A 115 11.84 5.82 9.38
C LYS A 115 10.76 4.73 9.38
N LYS A 116 9.50 5.11 9.64
CA LYS A 116 8.31 4.26 9.52
C LYS A 116 7.61 4.40 8.17
N TYR A 117 7.91 5.44 7.40
CA TYR A 117 7.48 5.60 6.02
C TYR A 117 8.72 5.75 5.14
N LEU A 118 9.00 4.75 4.32
CA LEU A 118 10.22 4.62 3.53
C LEU A 118 9.90 4.60 2.03
N LEU A 119 10.71 5.31 1.26
CA LEU A 119 10.56 5.44 -0.18
C LEU A 119 11.81 4.85 -0.86
N ASP A 120 11.59 3.94 -1.79
CA ASP A 120 12.62 3.45 -2.72
C ASP A 120 12.12 3.64 -4.16
N ILE A 121 12.29 4.86 -4.67
CA ILE A 121 11.61 5.33 -5.87
C ILE A 121 12.61 5.89 -6.89
N TRP A 122 12.33 5.63 -8.16
CA TRP A 122 13.22 5.97 -9.27
C TRP A 122 12.43 6.52 -10.48
N ASN A 123 13.18 7.14 -11.39
CA ASN A 123 12.68 7.77 -12.62
C ASN A 123 12.60 6.82 -13.81
#